data_AF-A0A429WSZ0-F1
#
_entry.id   AF-A0A429WSZ0-F1
#
_cell.length_a   1.000
_cell.length_b   1.000
_cell.length_c   1.000
_cell.angle_alpha   90.00
_cell.angle_beta   90.00
_cell.angle_gamma   90.00
#
_symmetry.space_group_name_H-M   'P 1'
#
loop_
_entity.id
_entity.type
_entity.pdbx_description
1 polymer ?
#
loop_
_entity_poly.entity_id
_entity_poly.type
_entity_poly.pdbx_seq_one_letter_code
_entity_poly.pdbx_strand_id
1 'polypeptide(L)'
;MKSRVSLVILAGLLALAAWPSAGAATFRVDDTGTYVSQPVTPMRWRQLAPGRAGDHTIEGRVAVALRLNLTPWLHRPARIYMSLAPTEGEQLVAAWRTQGRLLPGTVRGGSRTLVFEGVVRDAFLQESIVLDLTADGRRVERAQSLQFFFEIEVSP
;
A
#
# COMPACT_ATOMS: atom_id res chain seq x y z
N MET A 1 7.63 -22.67 -65.12
CA MET A 1 6.82 -21.51 -64.66
C MET A 1 5.60 -22.07 -63.94
N LYS A 2 5.15 -21.66 -62.76
CA LYS A 2 5.59 -20.78 -61.67
C LYS A 2 4.61 -21.10 -60.53
N SER A 3 5.07 -21.03 -59.28
CA SER A 3 4.24 -20.87 -58.06
C SER A 3 3.46 -22.08 -57.53
N ARG A 4 4.13 -22.92 -56.71
CA ARG A 4 3.48 -23.75 -55.67
C ARG A 4 4.16 -23.63 -54.31
N VAL A 5 4.86 -22.52 -54.08
CA VAL A 5 5.62 -22.26 -52.85
C VAL A 5 5.22 -20.89 -52.35
N SER A 6 4.10 -20.79 -51.63
CA SER A 6 3.76 -19.54 -50.90
C SER A 6 2.72 -19.74 -49.79
N LEU A 7 1.96 -20.84 -49.74
CA LEU A 7 0.82 -20.94 -48.81
C LEU A 7 1.08 -21.73 -47.52
N VAL A 8 2.29 -22.23 -47.27
CA VAL A 8 2.60 -23.01 -46.04
C VAL A 8 3.35 -22.18 -44.99
N ILE A 9 3.92 -21.03 -45.35
CA ILE A 9 4.77 -20.25 -44.44
C ILE A 9 3.96 -19.30 -43.53
N LEU A 10 2.72 -18.93 -43.89
CA LEU A 10 1.94 -17.97 -43.10
C LEU A 10 1.20 -18.58 -41.89
N ALA A 11 1.03 -19.91 -41.84
CA ALA A 11 0.34 -20.57 -40.71
C ALA A 11 1.28 -20.90 -39.52
N GLY A 12 2.60 -20.85 -39.72
CA GLY A 12 3.59 -21.16 -38.68
C GLY A 12 3.96 -19.99 -37.75
N LEU A 13 3.64 -18.74 -38.13
CA LEU A 13 4.10 -17.55 -37.40
C LEU A 13 3.11 -17.01 -36.35
N LEU A 14 1.88 -17.52 -36.27
CA LEU A 14 0.88 -17.04 -35.28
C LEU A 14 0.87 -17.82 -33.95
N ALA A 15 1.72 -18.84 -33.77
CA ALA A 15 1.68 -19.71 -32.60
C ALA A 15 2.59 -19.29 -31.43
N LEU A 16 3.29 -18.14 -31.51
CA LEU A 16 4.38 -17.77 -30.57
C LEU A 16 4.04 -16.68 -29.55
N ALA A 17 2.79 -16.19 -29.46
CA ALA A 17 2.48 -14.98 -28.68
C ALA A 17 1.57 -15.19 -27.46
N ALA A 18 1.42 -16.41 -26.96
CA ALA A 18 0.65 -16.68 -25.73
C ALA A 18 1.58 -17.17 -24.61
N TRP A 19 2.58 -16.36 -24.23
CA TRP A 19 3.21 -16.56 -22.93
C TRP A 19 2.22 -16.08 -21.86
N PRO A 20 1.83 -16.95 -20.91
CA PRO A 20 1.04 -16.49 -19.78
C PRO A 20 1.87 -15.43 -19.06
N SER A 21 1.36 -14.20 -19.01
CA SER A 21 1.90 -13.19 -18.12
C SER A 21 1.78 -13.78 -16.72
N ALA A 22 2.91 -14.20 -16.15
CA ALA A 22 2.95 -14.76 -14.82
C ALA A 22 2.58 -13.61 -13.87
N GLY A 23 1.30 -13.56 -13.49
CA GLY A 23 0.76 -12.51 -12.64
C GLY A 23 1.42 -12.61 -11.27
N ALA A 24 1.93 -11.48 -10.77
CA ALA A 24 2.43 -11.42 -9.41
C ALA A 24 1.28 -11.74 -8.45
N ALA A 25 1.38 -12.88 -7.75
CA ALA A 25 0.37 -13.29 -6.79
C ALA A 25 0.41 -12.35 -5.58
N THR A 26 -0.76 -11.85 -5.16
CA THR A 26 -0.91 -11.00 -3.98
C THR A 26 -1.27 -11.86 -2.77
N PHE A 27 -0.54 -11.68 -1.66
CA PHE A 27 -0.78 -12.40 -0.40
C PHE A 27 -0.92 -11.43 0.77
N ARG A 28 -1.69 -11.81 1.79
CA ARG A 28 -1.73 -11.09 3.07
C ARG A 28 -0.40 -11.32 3.81
N VAL A 29 0.24 -10.24 4.24
CA VAL A 29 1.42 -10.32 5.11
C VAL A 29 0.96 -10.51 6.55
N ASP A 30 1.59 -11.43 7.27
CA ASP A 30 1.41 -11.56 8.72
C ASP A 30 2.09 -10.37 9.42
N ASP A 31 1.26 -9.47 9.93
CA ASP A 31 1.62 -8.23 10.62
C ASP A 31 1.25 -8.27 12.10
N THR A 32 0.98 -9.45 12.68
CA THR A 32 0.51 -9.63 14.06
C THR A 32 1.44 -8.99 15.12
N GLY A 33 2.72 -8.82 14.81
CA GLY A 33 3.68 -8.15 15.68
C GLY A 33 3.67 -6.62 15.61
N THR A 34 2.86 -6.04 14.72
CA THR A 34 2.72 -4.60 14.54
C THR A 34 1.86 -4.03 15.65
N TYR A 35 2.34 -2.98 16.32
CA TYR A 35 1.58 -2.32 17.37
C TYR A 35 1.46 -0.81 17.12
N VAL A 36 0.29 -0.28 17.46
CA VAL A 36 -0.03 1.14 17.40
C VAL A 36 0.07 1.69 18.82
N SER A 37 0.88 2.72 19.02
CA SER A 37 1.10 3.34 20.35
C SER A 37 -0.19 3.86 21.00
N GLN A 38 -1.19 4.24 20.18
CA GLN A 38 -2.49 4.74 20.62
C GLN A 38 -3.59 4.13 19.75
N PRO A 39 -4.40 3.17 20.26
CA PRO A 39 -5.44 2.51 19.46
C PRO A 39 -6.57 3.44 19.06
N VAL A 40 -6.77 4.55 19.79
CA VAL A 40 -7.66 5.66 19.43
C VAL A 40 -6.79 6.90 19.26
N THR A 41 -6.75 7.46 18.06
CA THR A 41 -5.96 8.66 17.76
C THR A 41 -6.81 9.90 17.97
N PRO A 42 -6.42 10.84 18.85
CA PRO A 42 -7.14 12.09 19.00
C PRO A 42 -6.92 12.94 17.74
N MET A 43 -7.98 13.12 16.96
CA MET A 43 -7.99 14.03 15.81
C MET A 43 -8.27 15.46 16.30
N ARG A 44 -7.58 16.45 15.74
CA ARG A 44 -7.71 17.87 16.07
C ARG A 44 -8.04 18.68 14.83
N TRP A 45 -8.91 19.66 14.95
CA TRP A 45 -9.21 20.59 13.85
C TRP A 45 -7.93 21.34 13.43
N ARG A 46 -7.66 21.37 12.13
CA ARG A 46 -6.58 22.20 11.58
C ARG A 46 -6.97 23.67 11.74
N GLN A 47 -6.30 24.35 12.66
CA GLN A 47 -6.43 25.79 12.79
C GLN A 47 -5.59 26.47 11.70
N LEU A 48 -6.26 27.09 10.72
CA LEU A 48 -5.59 28.00 9.80
C LEU A 48 -5.28 29.33 10.52
N ALA A 49 -4.21 30.00 10.09
CA ALA A 49 -3.82 31.31 10.63
C ALA A 49 -5.03 32.30 10.62
N PRO A 50 -5.12 33.22 11.60
CA PRO A 50 -6.26 34.14 11.71
C PRO A 50 -6.49 34.92 10.41
N GLY A 51 -7.74 34.91 9.90
CA GLY A 51 -8.14 35.67 8.71
C GLY A 51 -8.30 34.88 7.41
N ARG A 52 -8.07 33.56 7.40
CA ARG A 52 -8.37 32.67 6.27
C ARG A 52 -9.68 31.92 6.52
N ALA A 53 -10.53 31.77 5.49
CA ALA A 53 -11.72 30.92 5.57
C ALA A 53 -11.33 29.53 6.12
N GLY A 54 -12.06 29.06 7.12
CA GLY A 54 -11.73 27.83 7.84
C GLY A 54 -11.69 26.62 6.91
N ASP A 55 -10.69 25.78 7.11
CA ASP A 55 -10.63 24.47 6.47
C ASP A 55 -11.19 23.46 7.46
N HIS A 56 -12.14 22.65 7.01
CA HIS A 56 -12.77 21.62 7.84
C HIS A 56 -11.91 20.37 7.97
N THR A 57 -10.61 20.46 7.73
CA THR A 57 -9.69 19.34 7.90
C THR A 57 -9.45 19.07 9.38
N ILE A 58 -9.56 17.81 9.78
CA ILE A 58 -9.05 17.32 11.06
C ILE A 58 -7.75 16.56 10.81
N GLU A 59 -6.81 16.67 11.74
CA GLU A 59 -5.48 16.06 11.67
C GLU A 59 -5.18 15.24 12.93
N GLY A 60 -4.50 14.12 12.76
CA GLY A 60 -4.05 13.27 13.84
C GLY A 60 -2.66 12.71 13.56
N ARG A 61 -2.01 12.20 14.60
CA ARG A 61 -0.69 11.61 14.48
C ARG A 61 -0.59 10.32 15.27
N VAL A 62 -0.05 9.28 14.64
CA VAL A 62 0.02 7.94 15.20
C VAL A 62 1.41 7.37 15.04
N ALA A 63 2.06 6.99 16.13
CA ALA A 63 3.29 6.22 16.05
C ALA A 63 2.95 4.72 15.94
N VAL A 64 3.51 4.07 14.93
CA VAL A 64 3.33 2.66 14.61
C VAL A 64 4.68 1.97 14.60
N ALA A 65 4.81 0.91 15.40
CA ALA A 65 5.96 0.03 15.35
C ALA A 65 5.59 -1.20 14.54
N LEU A 66 6.10 -1.24 13.31
CA LEU A 66 5.86 -2.29 12.34
C LEU A 66 6.72 -3.51 12.63
N ARG A 67 6.11 -4.68 12.48
CA ARG A 67 6.82 -5.97 12.43
C ARG A 67 6.09 -6.88 11.46
N LEU A 68 6.61 -6.93 10.24
CA LEU A 68 6.09 -7.75 9.16
C LEU A 68 6.86 -9.06 9.10
N ASN A 69 6.16 -10.19 9.18
CA ASN A 69 6.73 -11.51 9.01
C ASN A 69 6.80 -11.84 7.51
N LEU A 70 8.02 -11.87 6.98
CA LEU A 70 8.32 -12.10 5.57
C LEU A 70 8.98 -13.46 5.30
N THR A 71 9.07 -14.31 6.33
CA THR A 71 9.67 -15.66 6.25
C THR A 71 9.23 -16.47 5.02
N PRO A 72 7.94 -16.49 4.63
CA PRO A 72 7.49 -17.28 3.47
C PRO A 72 8.06 -16.81 2.11
N TRP A 73 8.64 -15.61 2.06
CA TRP A 73 9.08 -14.97 0.82
C TRP A 73 10.58 -14.61 0.83
N LEU A 74 11.36 -15.18 1.75
CA LEU A 74 12.80 -14.99 1.81
C LEU A 74 13.46 -15.24 0.45
N HIS A 75 14.44 -14.38 0.12
CA HIS A 75 15.23 -14.38 -1.10
C HIS A 75 14.43 -14.19 -2.40
N ARG A 76 13.14 -13.82 -2.31
CA ARG A 76 12.33 -13.53 -3.50
C ARG A 76 12.21 -12.03 -3.75
N PRO A 77 12.17 -11.58 -5.02
CA PRO A 77 11.84 -10.22 -5.37
C PRO A 77 10.35 -9.96 -5.10
N ALA A 78 10.06 -8.93 -4.31
CA ALA A 78 8.71 -8.62 -3.85
C ALA A 78 8.43 -7.11 -3.82
N ARG A 79 7.14 -6.80 -3.91
CA ARG A 79 6.56 -5.48 -3.68
C ARG A 79 5.58 -5.59 -2.51
N ILE A 80 5.80 -4.80 -1.46
CA ILE A 80 4.90 -4.77 -0.30
C ILE A 80 4.09 -3.48 -0.38
N TYR A 81 2.79 -3.59 -0.14
CA TYR A 81 1.85 -2.48 -0.13
C TYR A 81 1.25 -2.34 1.26
N MET A 82 1.07 -1.10 1.71
CA MET A 82 0.19 -0.78 2.83
C MET A 82 -1.18 -0.39 2.29
N SER A 83 -2.21 -1.05 2.80
CA SER A 83 -3.61 -0.85 2.46
C SER A 83 -4.33 -0.20 3.63
N LEU A 84 -5.14 0.81 3.35
CA LEU A 84 -5.98 1.46 4.35
C LEU A 84 -7.43 1.03 4.09
N ALA A 85 -8.10 0.48 5.10
CA ALA A 85 -9.49 0.07 4.96
C ALA A 85 -10.37 1.29 4.62
N PRO A 86 -11.43 1.09 3.82
CA PRO A 86 -12.39 2.15 3.56
C PRO A 86 -13.08 2.56 4.86
N THR A 87 -13.24 3.87 5.03
CA THR A 87 -13.94 4.46 6.18
C THR A 87 -15.30 4.95 5.71
N GLU A 88 -16.38 4.63 6.42
CA GLU A 88 -17.72 5.07 6.04
C GLU A 88 -17.82 6.60 6.04
N GLY A 89 -18.29 7.19 4.94
CA GLY A 89 -18.55 8.64 4.83
C GLY A 89 -17.31 9.55 4.76
N GLU A 90 -16.12 9.05 5.10
CA GLU A 90 -14.94 9.87 5.33
C GLU A 90 -13.80 9.56 4.35
N GLN A 91 -13.18 10.60 3.81
CA GLN A 91 -11.96 10.46 3.01
C GLN A 91 -10.74 10.54 3.94
N LEU A 92 -10.48 9.46 4.67
CA LEU A 92 -9.28 9.35 5.51
C LEU A 92 -8.04 9.22 4.61
N VAL A 93 -7.02 10.03 4.89
CA VAL A 93 -5.71 9.96 4.23
C VAL A 93 -4.64 9.81 5.30
N ALA A 94 -3.80 8.79 5.16
CA ALA A 94 -2.62 8.60 6.00
C ALA A 94 -1.36 8.88 5.18
N ALA A 95 -0.49 9.72 5.70
CA ALA A 95 0.82 10.03 5.15
C ALA A 95 1.90 9.57 6.13
N TRP A 96 3.04 9.10 5.62
CA TRP A 96 4.15 8.71 6.48
C TRP A 96 5.49 9.07 5.88
N ARG A 97 6.44 9.25 6.78
CA ARG A 97 7.85 9.39 6.48
C ARG A 97 8.59 8.29 7.22
N THR A 98 9.73 7.92 6.66
CA THR A 98 10.54 6.81 7.14
C THR A 98 12.02 7.18 7.00
N GLN A 99 12.84 6.59 7.85
CA GLN A 99 14.29 6.67 7.82
C GLN A 99 14.92 5.28 7.57
N GLY A 100 14.09 4.27 7.29
CA GLY A 100 14.48 2.87 7.21
C GLY A 100 14.39 2.32 5.80
N ARG A 101 13.87 1.10 5.69
CA ARG A 101 13.78 0.35 4.43
C ARG A 101 12.47 0.57 3.70
N LEU A 102 11.46 1.08 4.40
CA LEU A 102 10.19 1.42 3.78
C LEU A 102 10.34 2.66 2.89
N LEU A 103 9.47 2.74 1.90
CA LEU A 103 9.27 3.91 1.06
C LEU A 103 8.32 4.88 1.78
N PRO A 104 8.62 6.19 1.80
CA PRO A 104 7.66 7.19 2.27
C PRO A 104 6.48 7.29 1.30
N GLY A 105 5.30 7.65 1.79
CA GLY A 105 4.13 7.70 0.93
C GLY A 105 2.87 8.23 1.61
N THR A 106 1.78 8.12 0.86
CA THR A 106 0.43 8.49 1.32
C THR A 106 -0.57 7.46 0.80
N VAL A 107 -1.54 7.08 1.63
CA VAL A 107 -2.62 6.16 1.27
C VAL A 107 -3.97 6.77 1.64
N ARG A 108 -4.96 6.58 0.77
CA ARG A 108 -6.35 6.98 1.02
C ARG A 108 -7.17 5.76 1.43
N GLY A 109 -8.22 5.97 2.22
CA GLY A 109 -9.15 4.91 2.61
C GLY A 109 -9.69 4.15 1.39
N GLY A 110 -9.64 2.82 1.43
CA GLY A 110 -10.01 1.93 0.34
C GLY A 110 -8.94 1.74 -0.74
N SER A 111 -7.75 2.32 -0.57
CA SER A 111 -6.63 2.20 -1.50
C SER A 111 -5.42 1.53 -0.84
N ARG A 112 -4.42 1.20 -1.65
CA ARG A 112 -3.12 0.71 -1.21
C ARG A 112 -1.98 1.50 -1.83
N THR A 113 -0.82 1.48 -1.20
CA THR A 113 0.37 2.22 -1.65
C THR A 113 1.61 1.37 -1.44
N LEU A 114 2.52 1.38 -2.42
CA LEU A 114 3.78 0.66 -2.35
C LEU A 114 4.63 1.21 -1.19
N VAL A 115 5.06 0.33 -0.29
CA VAL A 115 5.90 0.66 0.87
C VAL A 115 7.25 -0.01 0.83
N PHE A 116 7.47 -1.00 -0.03
CA PHE A 116 8.78 -1.62 -0.22
C PHE A 116 8.84 -2.28 -1.59
N GLU A 117 9.99 -2.20 -2.23
CA GLU A 117 10.30 -2.94 -3.45
C GLU A 117 11.74 -3.44 -3.38
N GLY A 118 11.93 -4.74 -3.63
CA GLY A 118 13.25 -5.36 -3.65
C GLY A 118 13.23 -6.82 -3.27
N VAL A 119 14.41 -7.38 -3.04
CA VAL A 119 14.55 -8.77 -2.57
C VAL A 119 14.35 -8.81 -1.06
N VAL A 120 13.48 -9.72 -0.60
CA VAL A 120 13.29 -9.98 0.84
C VAL A 120 14.56 -10.65 1.38
N ARG A 121 15.32 -9.94 2.22
CA ARG A 121 16.59 -10.44 2.78
C ARG A 121 16.47 -10.96 4.20
N ASP A 122 15.52 -10.42 4.96
CA ASP A 122 15.33 -10.71 6.37
C ASP A 122 13.95 -11.33 6.60
N ALA A 123 13.86 -12.22 7.59
CA ALA A 123 12.60 -12.85 7.97
C ALA A 123 11.59 -11.85 8.54
N PHE A 124 12.08 -10.74 9.11
CA PHE A 124 11.25 -9.66 9.63
C PHE A 124 11.65 -8.31 9.06
N LEU A 125 10.67 -7.56 8.57
CA LEU A 125 10.81 -6.13 8.34
C LEU A 125 10.25 -5.40 9.55
N GLN A 126 11.16 -4.80 10.33
CA GLN A 126 10.83 -4.02 11.52
C GLN A 126 11.20 -2.57 11.31
N GLU A 127 10.27 -1.67 11.63
CA GLU A 127 10.49 -0.23 11.51
C GLU A 127 9.51 0.53 12.39
N SER A 128 9.89 1.71 12.87
CA SER A 128 8.95 2.63 13.53
C SER A 128 8.66 3.81 12.61
N ILE A 129 7.39 4.01 12.31
CA ILE A 129 6.91 5.12 11.47
C ILE A 129 5.90 5.96 12.22
N VAL A 130 5.74 7.19 11.77
CA VAL A 130 4.69 8.09 12.22
C VAL A 130 3.73 8.31 11.05
N LEU A 131 2.46 8.00 11.29
CA LEU A 131 1.37 8.27 10.37
C LEU A 131 0.75 9.63 10.73
N ASP A 132 0.80 10.57 9.80
CA ASP A 132 0.02 11.80 9.83
C ASP A 132 -1.33 11.52 9.14
N LEU A 133 -2.42 11.62 9.91
CA LEU A 133 -3.78 11.36 9.44
C LEU A 133 -4.47 12.68 9.11
N THR A 134 -5.21 12.72 8.01
CA THR A 134 -6.05 13.85 7.63
C THR A 134 -7.42 13.38 7.14
N ALA A 135 -8.46 14.12 7.48
CA ALA A 135 -9.82 13.85 7.03
C ALA A 135 -10.71 15.11 7.00
N ASP A 136 -11.85 15.05 6.31
CA ASP A 136 -12.87 16.11 6.33
C ASP A 136 -13.74 15.97 7.58
N GLY A 137 -13.51 16.85 8.56
CA GLY A 137 -14.22 16.91 9.83
C GLY A 137 -15.72 17.18 9.72
N ARG A 138 -16.24 17.62 8.57
CA ARG A 138 -17.71 17.66 8.36
C ARG A 138 -18.35 16.28 8.27
N ARG A 139 -17.54 15.26 7.96
CA ARG A 139 -18.00 13.87 7.75
C ARG A 139 -17.56 12.94 8.88
N VAL A 140 -16.85 13.48 9.87
CA VAL A 140 -16.36 12.71 11.02
C VAL A 140 -17.35 12.84 12.15
N GLU A 141 -18.23 11.85 12.28
CA GLU A 141 -19.26 11.82 13.32
C GLU A 141 -18.76 11.20 14.64
N ARG A 142 -17.69 10.41 14.59
CA ARG A 142 -17.14 9.64 15.73
C ARG A 142 -15.65 9.40 15.58
N ALA A 143 -14.99 9.06 16.70
CA ALA A 143 -13.61 8.58 16.68
C ALA A 143 -13.51 7.30 15.83
N GLN A 144 -12.70 7.35 14.77
CA GLN A 144 -12.46 6.23 13.86
C GLN A 144 -11.28 5.40 14.36
N SER A 145 -11.38 4.07 14.22
CA SER A 145 -10.22 3.19 14.39
C SER A 145 -9.41 3.16 13.11
N LEU A 146 -8.08 3.33 13.20
CA LEU A 146 -7.21 3.23 12.04
C LEU A 146 -7.02 1.75 11.69
N GLN A 147 -7.66 1.30 10.62
CA GLN A 147 -7.56 -0.07 10.12
C GLN A 147 -6.69 -0.11 8.87
N PHE A 148 -5.45 -0.57 9.01
CA PHE A 148 -4.52 -0.75 7.91
C PHE A 148 -3.93 -2.15 7.95
N PHE A 149 -3.41 -2.57 6.81
CA PHE A 149 -2.84 -3.89 6.63
C PHE A 149 -1.78 -3.92 5.53
N PHE A 150 -1.00 -4.99 5.48
CA PHE A 150 0.03 -5.19 4.46
C PHE A 150 -0.28 -6.36 3.52
N GLU A 151 -0.02 -6.11 2.24
CA GLU A 151 -0.09 -7.09 1.17
C GLU A 151 1.27 -7.20 0.50
N ILE A 152 1.60 -8.38 -0.03
CA ILE A 152 2.83 -8.62 -0.76
C ILE A 152 2.51 -9.23 -2.12
N GLU A 153 3.06 -8.60 -3.16
CA GLU A 153 3.13 -9.16 -4.50
C GLU A 153 4.52 -9.73 -4.71
N VAL A 154 4.60 -10.97 -5.17
CA VAL A 154 5.89 -11.60 -5.39
C VAL A 154 5.97 -12.07 -6.82
N SER A 155 7.11 -11.77 -7.45
CA SER A 155 7.33 -12.25 -8.80
C SER A 155 7.58 -13.77 -8.76
N PRO A 156 7.14 -14.49 -9.80
CA PRO A 156 7.48 -15.90 -9.98
C PRO A 156 8.99 -16.12 -10.15
#